data_AF-A0A972A1S0-F1
#
_entry.id   AF-A0A972A1S0-F1
#
_cell.length_a   1.000
_cell.length_b   1.000
_cell.length_c   1.000
_cell.angle_alpha   90.00
_cell.angle_beta   90.00
_cell.angle_gamma   90.00
#
_symmetry.space_group_name_H-M   'P 1'
#
loop_
_entity.id
_entity.type
_entity.pdbx_description
1 polymer ?
#
loop_
_entity_poly.entity_id
_entity_poly.type
_entity_poly.pdbx_seq_one_letter_code
_entity_poly.pdbx_strand_id
1 'polypeptide(L)'
;MYTKQEIILSSFREGKSQRAIAKDLQISRKTVKKYIQGHELLLQSLESNEAAQVTNLSLKPFYNMTEPRPKIKLTFEVQEIIDEMLSKNKEKLDGGLRKQMMKKKDIHEALLHKGFDIGYATVCNYIRFKENQQTTKEAFIGRWFTKICVLRWQSLWDDMKKSRPLRYLICVLITVLLIVSLIVVVVTRRGICSG
;
A
#
# COMPACT_ATOMS: atom_id res chain seq x y z
N MET A 1 24.29 5.89 3.52
CA MET A 1 23.47 4.76 3.05
C MET A 1 23.81 4.56 1.59
N TYR A 2 24.38 3.43 1.21
CA TYR A 2 24.81 3.22 -0.17
C TYR A 2 23.60 3.04 -1.08
N THR A 3 23.68 3.62 -2.26
CA THR A 3 22.63 3.49 -3.27
C THR A 3 23.10 2.58 -4.39
N LYS A 4 22.17 1.80 -4.97
CA LYS A 4 22.40 1.04 -6.21
C LYS A 4 23.00 1.93 -7.31
N GLN A 5 22.67 3.22 -7.27
CA GLN A 5 23.15 4.27 -8.17
C GLN A 5 24.66 4.51 -8.03
N GLU A 6 25.18 4.71 -6.81
CA GLU A 6 26.63 4.91 -6.56
C GLU A 6 27.48 3.78 -7.15
N ILE A 7 27.04 2.52 -6.98
CA ILE A 7 27.74 1.35 -7.51
C ILE A 7 27.83 1.40 -9.05
N ILE A 8 26.73 1.76 -9.71
CA ILE A 8 26.66 1.87 -11.17
C ILE A 8 27.52 3.05 -11.64
N LEU A 9 27.44 4.21 -10.97
CA LEU A 9 28.21 5.40 -11.32
C LEU A 9 29.72 5.16 -11.21
N SER A 10 30.20 4.59 -10.10
CA SER A 10 31.63 4.28 -9.91
C SER A 10 32.17 3.24 -10.90
N SER A 11 31.33 2.31 -11.36
CA SER A 11 31.75 1.32 -12.35
C SER A 11 31.82 1.91 -13.76
N PHE A 12 30.77 2.62 -14.20
CA PHE A 12 30.62 3.04 -15.60
C PHE A 12 31.16 4.45 -15.88
N ARG A 13 31.12 5.38 -14.94
CA ARG A 13 31.69 6.73 -15.11
C ARG A 13 33.15 6.81 -14.65
N GLU A 14 33.46 6.22 -13.49
CA GLU A 14 34.80 6.32 -12.89
C GLU A 14 35.73 5.16 -13.29
N GLY A 15 35.21 4.10 -13.93
CA GLY A 15 36.00 2.95 -14.37
C GLY A 15 36.60 2.12 -13.23
N LYS A 16 36.08 2.23 -12.01
CA LYS A 16 36.63 1.52 -10.84
C LYS A 16 36.35 0.02 -10.94
N SER A 17 37.34 -0.78 -10.51
CA SER A 17 37.15 -2.23 -10.41
C SER A 17 36.11 -2.59 -9.35
N GLN A 18 35.43 -3.73 -9.52
CA GLN A 18 34.46 -4.23 -8.54
C GLN A 18 35.06 -4.38 -7.12
N ARG A 19 36.37 -4.68 -7.03
CA ARG A 19 37.09 -4.81 -5.76
C ARG A 19 37.29 -3.45 -5.08
N ALA A 20 37.61 -2.42 -5.87
CA ALA A 20 37.74 -1.05 -5.36
C ALA A 20 36.39 -0.54 -4.86
N ILE A 21 35.32 -0.68 -5.65
CA ILE A 21 33.96 -0.27 -5.26
C ILE A 21 33.50 -0.98 -3.97
N ALA A 22 33.78 -2.27 -3.84
CA ALA A 22 33.45 -3.05 -2.64
C ALA A 22 34.19 -2.53 -1.39
N LYS A 23 35.46 -2.16 -1.54
CA LYS A 23 36.30 -1.63 -0.45
C LYS A 23 35.89 -0.21 -0.05
N ASP A 24 35.63 0.65 -1.03
CA ASP A 24 35.27 2.06 -0.81
C ASP A 24 33.90 2.17 -0.14
N LEU A 25 32.91 1.42 -0.64
CA LEU A 25 31.53 1.45 -0.12
C LEU A 25 31.30 0.49 1.07
N GLN A 26 32.29 -0.34 1.43
CA GLN A 26 32.18 -1.38 2.45
C GLN A 26 31.01 -2.36 2.20
N ILE A 27 30.88 -2.82 0.96
CA ILE A 27 29.80 -3.72 0.52
C ILE A 27 30.39 -5.05 0.05
N SER A 28 29.62 -6.13 0.21
CA SER A 28 30.00 -7.43 -0.35
C SER A 28 30.23 -7.33 -1.88
N ARG A 29 31.37 -7.86 -2.34
CA ARG A 29 31.69 -7.94 -3.79
C ARG A 29 30.58 -8.64 -4.60
N LYS A 30 29.87 -9.59 -3.99
CA LYS A 30 28.75 -10.31 -4.62
C LYS A 30 27.61 -9.37 -4.98
N THR A 31 27.30 -8.41 -4.09
CA THR A 31 26.27 -7.39 -4.32
C THR A 31 26.69 -6.43 -5.44
N VAL A 32 27.94 -5.98 -5.44
CA VAL A 32 28.50 -5.11 -6.50
C VAL A 32 28.42 -5.82 -7.86
N LYS A 33 28.89 -7.06 -7.94
CA LYS A 33 28.79 -7.90 -9.15
C LYS A 33 27.33 -8.04 -9.62
N LYS A 34 26.40 -8.34 -8.71
CA LYS A 34 24.97 -8.50 -9.03
C LYS A 34 24.40 -7.24 -9.69
N TYR A 35 24.69 -6.05 -9.15
CA TYR A 35 24.14 -4.81 -9.70
C TYR A 35 24.78 -4.40 -11.02
N ILE A 36 26.09 -4.61 -11.20
CA ILE A 36 26.77 -4.34 -12.47
C ILE A 36 26.21 -5.26 -13.57
N GLN A 37 26.13 -6.57 -13.31
CA GLN A 37 25.57 -7.52 -14.27
C GLN A 37 24.11 -7.24 -14.60
N GLY A 38 23.30 -6.89 -13.59
CA GLY A 38 21.91 -6.49 -13.82
C GLY A 38 21.78 -5.22 -14.68
N HIS A 39 22.77 -4.31 -14.61
CA HIS A 39 22.82 -3.12 -15.46
C HIS A 39 23.25 -3.43 -16.90
N GLU A 40 24.25 -4.28 -17.08
CA GLU A 40 24.69 -4.74 -18.40
C GLU A 40 23.57 -5.48 -19.15
N LEU A 41 22.83 -6.37 -18.45
CA LEU A 41 21.69 -7.07 -19.04
C LEU A 41 20.57 -6.12 -19.48
N LEU A 42 20.32 -5.06 -18.70
CA LEU A 42 19.30 -4.07 -19.04
C LEU A 42 19.71 -3.23 -20.27
N LEU A 43 20.99 -2.88 -20.38
CA LEU A 43 21.54 -2.22 -21.58
C LEU A 43 21.45 -3.12 -22.83
N GLN A 44 21.63 -4.43 -22.67
CA GLN A 44 21.48 -5.38 -23.79
C GLN A 44 20.02 -5.58 -24.21
N SER A 45 19.08 -5.47 -23.26
CA SER A 45 17.65 -5.71 -23.51
C SER A 45 16.89 -4.52 -24.10
N LEU A 46 17.42 -3.30 -23.95
CA LEU A 46 16.75 -2.06 -24.38
C LEU A 46 17.51 -1.43 -25.54
N GLU A 47 16.82 -1.12 -26.64
CA GLU A 47 17.43 -0.49 -27.83
C GLU A 47 17.96 0.92 -27.56
N SER A 48 17.43 1.61 -26.53
CA SER A 48 17.89 2.94 -26.11
C SER A 48 18.63 2.89 -24.78
N ASN A 49 19.92 3.26 -24.83
CA ASN A 49 20.82 3.35 -23.67
C ASN A 49 20.31 4.32 -22.60
N GLU A 50 19.63 5.39 -22.99
CA GLU A 50 19.12 6.42 -22.07
C GLU A 50 17.94 5.90 -21.24
N ALA A 51 17.02 5.16 -21.87
CA ALA A 51 15.89 4.53 -21.18
C ALA A 51 16.36 3.47 -20.17
N ALA A 52 17.39 2.69 -20.50
CA ALA A 52 17.98 1.71 -19.59
C ALA A 52 18.64 2.36 -18.37
N GLN A 53 19.30 3.50 -18.56
CA GLN A 53 19.99 4.21 -17.49
C GLN A 53 18.99 4.85 -16.52
N VAL A 54 17.94 5.51 -17.03
CA VAL A 54 16.90 6.13 -16.19
C VAL A 54 16.13 5.08 -15.38
N THR A 55 15.75 3.97 -16.01
CA THR A 55 14.98 2.90 -15.34
C THR A 55 15.79 2.22 -14.24
N ASN A 56 17.03 1.82 -14.51
CA ASN A 56 17.83 1.08 -13.55
C ASN A 56 18.22 1.91 -12.32
N LEU A 57 18.55 3.19 -12.54
CA LEU A 57 18.90 4.12 -11.47
C LEU A 57 17.69 4.50 -10.61
N SER A 58 16.48 4.60 -11.19
CA SER A 58 15.26 4.95 -10.46
C SER A 58 14.69 3.78 -9.63
N LEU A 59 14.87 2.54 -10.09
CA LEU A 59 14.30 1.36 -9.42
C LEU A 59 15.05 0.99 -8.13
N LYS A 60 14.31 0.97 -7.03
CA LYS A 60 14.78 0.47 -5.73
C LYS A 60 15.17 -1.02 -5.83
N PRO A 61 16.26 -1.48 -5.18
CA PRO A 61 16.57 -2.90 -5.12
C PRO A 61 15.42 -3.67 -4.47
N PHE A 62 14.97 -4.73 -5.14
CA PHE A 62 13.96 -5.65 -4.62
C PHE A 62 14.61 -6.99 -4.26
N TYR A 63 14.08 -7.65 -3.24
CA TYR A 63 14.42 -9.03 -2.95
C TYR A 63 13.64 -9.94 -3.89
N ASN A 64 14.30 -10.94 -4.47
CA ASN A 64 13.67 -11.92 -5.36
C ASN A 64 12.82 -12.90 -4.54
N MET A 65 11.77 -12.40 -3.89
CA MET A 65 10.60 -13.16 -3.49
C MET A 65 9.42 -12.55 -4.25
N THR A 66 9.47 -12.66 -5.57
CA THR A 66 8.39 -12.19 -6.44
C THR A 66 7.11 -12.97 -6.16
N GLU A 67 7.24 -14.23 -5.76
CA GLU A 67 6.12 -15.08 -5.39
C GLU A 67 6.19 -15.47 -3.90
N PRO A 68 5.09 -15.28 -3.14
CA PRO A 68 5.01 -15.79 -1.79
C PRO A 68 5.06 -17.32 -1.82
N ARG A 69 5.90 -17.91 -0.96
CA ARG A 69 6.02 -19.38 -0.88
C ARG A 69 4.64 -20.01 -0.66
N PRO A 70 4.29 -21.07 -1.42
CA PRO A 70 2.99 -21.72 -1.29
C PRO A 70 2.85 -22.35 0.09
N LYS A 71 1.64 -22.31 0.65
CA LYS A 71 1.33 -22.91 1.95
C LYS A 71 1.08 -24.41 1.78
N ILE A 72 2.12 -25.22 1.99
CA ILE A 72 2.05 -26.68 1.75
C ILE A 72 1.05 -27.38 2.69
N LYS A 73 1.02 -27.01 3.97
CA LYS A 73 0.18 -27.69 4.99
C LYS A 73 -1.25 -27.16 5.08
N LEU A 74 -1.58 -26.07 4.41
CA LEU A 74 -2.91 -25.46 4.47
C LEU A 74 -3.71 -25.85 3.22
N THR A 75 -4.17 -27.11 3.19
CA THR A 75 -5.01 -27.63 2.11
C THR A 75 -6.37 -26.94 2.08
N PHE A 76 -7.08 -27.06 0.96
CA PHE A 76 -8.42 -26.49 0.80
C PHE A 76 -9.41 -27.06 1.82
N GLU A 77 -9.38 -28.37 2.04
CA GLU A 77 -10.25 -29.08 3.01
C GLU A 77 -10.11 -28.50 4.43
N VAL A 78 -8.86 -28.24 4.84
CA VAL A 78 -8.59 -27.65 6.15
C VAL A 78 -9.16 -26.25 6.25
N GLN A 79 -9.04 -25.45 5.19
CA GLN A 79 -9.57 -24.10 5.15
C GLN A 79 -11.09 -24.11 5.31
N GLU A 80 -11.76 -25.01 4.60
CA GLU A 80 -13.21 -25.19 4.68
C GLU A 80 -13.65 -25.59 6.10
N ILE A 81 -12.95 -26.55 6.72
CA ILE A 81 -13.23 -26.96 8.09
C ILE A 81 -13.04 -25.79 9.07
N ILE A 82 -11.98 -24.99 8.92
CA ILE A 82 -11.77 -23.81 9.76
C ILE A 82 -12.89 -22.77 9.53
N ASP A 83 -13.27 -22.52 8.29
CA ASP A 83 -14.32 -21.56 7.94
C ASP A 83 -15.68 -21.99 8.50
N GLU A 84 -16.01 -23.28 8.47
CA GLU A 84 -17.22 -23.83 9.09
C GLU A 84 -17.24 -23.60 10.61
N MET A 85 -16.11 -23.88 11.27
CA MET A 85 -15.96 -23.64 12.72
C MET A 85 -16.07 -22.15 13.07
N LEU A 86 -15.53 -21.27 12.23
CA LEU A 86 -15.66 -19.83 12.40
C LEU A 86 -17.10 -19.34 12.15
N SER A 87 -17.83 -19.94 11.20
CA SER A 87 -19.25 -19.64 10.94
C SER A 87 -20.11 -19.98 12.15
N LYS A 88 -19.93 -21.19 12.70
CA LYS A 88 -20.61 -21.64 13.94
C LYS A 88 -20.29 -20.72 15.13
N ASN A 89 -19.07 -20.18 15.19
CA ASN A 89 -18.71 -19.20 16.20
C ASN A 89 -19.45 -17.86 16.04
N LYS A 90 -19.75 -17.43 14.81
CA LYS A 90 -20.56 -16.23 14.56
C LYS A 90 -22.00 -16.42 14.99
N GLU A 91 -22.62 -17.56 14.64
CA GLU A 91 -23.97 -17.90 15.09
C GLU A 91 -24.09 -17.89 16.63
N LYS A 92 -23.09 -18.44 17.32
CA LYS A 92 -23.02 -18.39 18.79
C LYS A 92 -22.83 -16.97 19.33
N LEU A 93 -22.07 -16.13 18.65
CA LEU A 93 -21.88 -14.73 19.02
C LEU A 93 -23.21 -13.97 18.91
N ASP A 94 -23.92 -14.16 17.80
CA ASP A 94 -25.21 -13.51 17.52
C ASP A 94 -26.30 -13.98 18.50
N GLY A 95 -26.24 -15.25 18.93
CA GLY A 95 -27.08 -15.79 20.00
C GLY A 95 -26.65 -15.41 21.43
N GLY A 96 -25.61 -14.59 21.62
CA GLY A 96 -25.11 -14.16 22.94
C GLY A 96 -24.31 -15.21 23.72
N LEU A 97 -24.05 -16.38 23.13
CA LEU A 97 -23.34 -17.52 23.72
C LEU A 97 -21.81 -17.38 23.61
N ARG A 98 -21.29 -16.21 23.99
CA ARG A 98 -19.87 -15.83 23.80
C ARG A 98 -18.88 -16.78 24.47
N LYS A 99 -19.28 -17.38 25.61
CA LYS A 99 -18.46 -18.34 26.37
C LYS A 99 -18.34 -19.71 25.68
N GLN A 100 -19.27 -20.05 24.78
CA GLN A 100 -19.31 -21.34 24.08
C GLN A 100 -18.62 -21.30 22.70
N MET A 101 -18.05 -20.15 22.32
CA MET A 101 -17.28 -20.01 21.09
C MET A 101 -15.96 -20.77 21.20
N MET A 102 -15.58 -21.48 20.14
CA MET A 102 -14.30 -22.18 20.08
C MET A 102 -13.16 -21.18 19.98
N LYS A 103 -12.14 -21.34 20.83
CA LYS A 103 -10.92 -20.56 20.77
C LYS A 103 -10.01 -21.07 19.64
N LYS A 104 -9.01 -20.26 19.27
CA LYS A 104 -8.02 -20.65 18.23
C LYS A 104 -7.25 -21.93 18.60
N LYS A 105 -7.05 -22.19 19.90
CA LYS A 105 -6.46 -23.43 20.41
C LYS A 105 -7.38 -24.62 20.20
N ASP A 106 -8.64 -24.49 20.62
CA ASP A 106 -9.67 -25.53 20.46
C ASP A 106 -9.87 -25.91 18.99
N ILE A 107 -9.85 -24.91 18.08
CA ILE A 107 -9.89 -25.13 16.62
C ILE A 107 -8.67 -25.95 16.14
N HIS A 108 -7.48 -25.67 16.66
CA HIS A 108 -6.27 -26.41 16.30
C HIS A 108 -6.30 -27.84 16.84
N GLU A 109 -6.74 -28.05 18.08
CA GLU A 109 -6.93 -29.38 18.66
C GLU A 109 -7.98 -30.20 17.88
N ALA A 110 -9.09 -29.57 17.48
CA ALA A 110 -10.10 -30.23 16.64
C ALA A 110 -9.54 -30.67 15.28
N LEU A 111 -8.62 -29.91 14.67
CA LEU A 111 -7.95 -30.30 13.43
C LEU A 111 -6.98 -31.47 13.64
N LEU A 112 -6.26 -31.49 14.76
CA LEU A 112 -5.39 -32.61 15.12
C LEU A 112 -6.19 -33.89 15.37
N HIS A 113 -7.34 -33.80 16.05
CA HIS A 113 -8.25 -34.93 16.26
C HIS A 113 -8.82 -35.50 14.95
N LYS A 114 -8.97 -34.67 13.92
CA LYS A 114 -9.37 -35.10 12.58
C LYS A 114 -8.21 -35.72 11.76
N GLY A 115 -6.98 -35.72 12.29
CA GLY A 115 -5.81 -36.34 11.66
C GLY A 115 -4.99 -35.41 10.76
N PHE A 116 -5.22 -34.10 10.77
CA PHE A 116 -4.45 -33.17 9.95
C PHE A 116 -3.14 -32.74 10.63
N ASP A 117 -1.99 -32.90 9.96
CA ASP A 117 -0.70 -32.39 10.43
C ASP A 117 -0.53 -30.89 10.11
N ILE A 118 -0.97 -30.04 11.05
CA ILE A 118 -0.95 -28.57 10.89
C ILE A 118 -0.40 -27.89 12.13
N GLY A 119 0.45 -26.88 11.89
CA GLY A 119 0.99 -26.04 12.95
C GLY A 119 -0.04 -25.07 13.52
N TYR A 120 0.01 -24.86 14.84
CA TYR A 120 -0.82 -23.86 15.51
C TYR A 120 -0.66 -22.45 14.89
N ALA A 121 0.57 -22.07 14.53
CA ALA A 121 0.86 -20.77 13.93
C ALA A 121 0.19 -20.58 12.56
N THR A 122 0.10 -21.64 11.74
CA THR A 122 -0.57 -21.56 10.44
C THR A 122 -2.07 -21.37 10.59
N VAL A 123 -2.70 -22.07 11.54
CA VAL A 123 -4.12 -21.88 11.89
C VAL A 123 -4.37 -20.46 12.39
N CYS A 124 -3.56 -19.98 13.34
CA CYS A 124 -3.70 -18.62 13.87
C CYS A 124 -3.57 -17.54 12.80
N ASN A 125 -2.60 -17.69 11.90
CA ASN A 125 -2.39 -16.74 10.81
C ASN A 125 -3.55 -16.77 9.81
N TYR A 126 -4.09 -17.94 9.52
CA TYR A 126 -5.26 -18.07 8.65
C TYR A 126 -6.49 -17.41 9.27
N ILE A 127 -6.78 -17.68 10.55
CA ILE A 127 -7.91 -17.05 11.25
C ILE A 127 -7.76 -15.53 11.29
N ARG A 128 -6.56 -15.00 11.61
CA ARG A 128 -6.28 -13.55 11.58
C ARG A 128 -6.53 -12.94 10.20
N PHE A 129 -6.15 -13.65 9.14
CA PHE A 129 -6.38 -13.20 7.77
C PHE A 129 -7.88 -13.09 7.48
N LYS A 130 -8.69 -14.09 7.88
CA LYS A 130 -10.15 -14.07 7.72
C LYS A 130 -10.81 -12.97 8.56
N GLU A 131 -10.40 -12.80 9.82
CA GLU A 131 -10.87 -11.73 10.71
C GLU A 131 -10.61 -10.35 10.08
N ASN A 132 -9.38 -10.10 9.61
CA ASN A 132 -8.99 -8.84 8.98
C ASN A 132 -9.72 -8.56 7.65
N GLN A 133 -10.11 -9.59 6.90
CA GLN A 133 -10.92 -9.42 5.69
C GLN A 133 -12.36 -9.00 6.02
N GLN A 134 -12.89 -9.47 7.16
CA GLN A 134 -14.26 -9.16 7.58
C GLN A 134 -14.38 -7.82 8.28
N THR A 135 -13.34 -7.35 8.96
CA THR A 135 -13.33 -6.00 9.54
C THR A 135 -12.95 -4.98 8.47
N THR A 136 -13.91 -4.18 7.99
CA THR A 136 -13.59 -2.92 7.33
C THR A 136 -12.74 -2.09 8.30
N LYS A 137 -11.63 -1.51 7.80
CA LYS A 137 -10.81 -0.62 8.62
C LYS A 137 -11.58 0.68 8.85
N GLU A 138 -12.42 0.71 9.88
CA GLU A 138 -13.04 1.96 10.31
C GLU A 138 -11.92 2.90 10.79
N ALA A 139 -11.72 3.99 10.06
CA ALA A 139 -10.77 5.03 10.48
C ALA A 139 -11.39 5.77 11.67
N PHE A 140 -10.97 5.41 12.88
CA PHE A 140 -11.33 6.14 14.08
C PHE A 140 -10.64 7.52 14.05
N ILE A 141 -11.35 8.55 13.58
CA ILE A 141 -10.88 9.93 13.64
C ILE A 141 -11.05 10.39 15.09
N GLY A 142 -9.95 10.48 15.82
CA GLY A 142 -9.96 11.00 17.19
C GLY A 142 -10.54 12.40 17.24
N ARG A 143 -11.38 12.69 18.25
CA ARG A 143 -12.00 14.02 18.48
C ARG A 143 -11.00 15.18 18.53
N TRP A 144 -9.73 14.90 18.81
CA TRP A 144 -8.66 15.89 18.82
C TRP A 144 -8.24 16.31 17.41
N PHE A 145 -8.28 15.39 16.43
CA PHE A 145 -7.95 15.68 15.04
C PHE A 145 -9.04 16.55 14.39
N THR A 146 -10.32 16.32 14.71
CA THR A 146 -11.41 17.20 14.26
C THR A 146 -11.27 18.61 14.81
N LYS A 147 -10.92 18.76 16.10
CA LYS A 147 -10.67 20.09 16.70
C LYS A 147 -9.51 20.84 16.04
N ILE A 148 -8.36 20.18 15.85
CA ILE A 148 -7.17 20.81 15.23
C ILE A 148 -7.45 21.17 13.76
N CYS A 149 -8.15 20.32 13.02
CA CYS A 149 -8.53 20.61 11.65
C CYS A 149 -9.42 21.85 11.58
N VAL A 150 -10.55 21.87 12.31
CA VAL A 150 -11.48 23.01 12.31
C VAL A 150 -10.77 24.31 12.69
N LEU A 151 -9.91 24.30 13.72
CA LEU A 151 -9.18 25.50 14.16
C LEU A 151 -8.16 25.99 13.11
N ARG A 152 -7.48 25.08 12.40
CA ARG A 152 -6.49 25.44 11.38
C ARG A 152 -7.12 25.99 10.10
N TRP A 153 -8.27 25.47 9.71
CA TRP A 153 -9.07 26.02 8.61
C TRP A 153 -9.65 27.40 8.96
N GLN A 154 -10.06 27.59 10.22
CA GLN A 154 -10.54 28.88 10.73
C GLN A 154 -9.44 29.96 10.65
N SER A 155 -8.22 29.66 11.13
CA SER A 155 -7.12 30.62 11.11
C SER A 155 -6.68 30.99 9.68
N LEU A 156 -6.69 30.02 8.75
CA LEU A 156 -6.41 30.28 7.33
C LEU A 156 -7.47 31.20 6.69
N TRP A 157 -8.74 31.00 7.03
CA TRP A 157 -9.82 31.86 6.55
C TRP A 157 -9.76 33.27 7.16
N ASP A 158 -9.39 33.36 8.44
CA ASP A 158 -9.17 34.63 9.14
C ASP A 158 -7.95 35.40 8.61
N ASP A 159 -6.90 34.70 8.16
CA ASP A 159 -5.74 35.29 7.47
C ASP A 159 -6.08 35.77 6.05
N MET A 160 -6.89 35.02 5.29
CA MET A 160 -7.47 35.51 4.03
C MET A 160 -8.33 36.76 4.27
N LYS A 161 -8.92 36.88 5.47
CA LYS A 161 -9.63 38.06 5.97
C LYS A 161 -8.74 39.21 6.48
N LYS A 162 -7.42 39.21 6.25
CA LYS A 162 -6.54 40.38 6.54
C LYS A 162 -6.03 41.20 5.34
N SER A 163 -5.94 40.63 4.13
CA SER A 163 -5.56 41.37 2.90
C SER A 163 -6.69 42.25 2.36
N ARG A 164 -6.58 43.59 2.42
CA ARG A 164 -7.75 44.51 2.37
C ARG A 164 -8.24 45.04 0.99
N PRO A 165 -7.51 45.09 -0.13
CA PRO A 165 -8.13 45.58 -1.38
C PRO A 165 -8.55 44.48 -2.37
N LEU A 166 -7.92 43.30 -2.38
CA LEU A 166 -8.18 42.26 -3.40
C LEU A 166 -9.40 41.36 -3.11
N ARG A 167 -10.04 41.50 -1.94
CA ARG A 167 -11.16 40.62 -1.55
C ARG A 167 -12.44 40.84 -2.31
N TYR A 168 -12.81 42.10 -2.54
CA TYR A 168 -14.02 42.38 -3.30
C TYR A 168 -13.83 41.88 -4.73
N LEU A 169 -12.66 42.12 -5.35
CA LEU A 169 -12.39 41.58 -6.68
C LEU A 169 -12.39 40.06 -6.71
N ILE A 170 -11.70 39.38 -5.80
CA ILE A 170 -11.62 37.91 -5.82
C ILE A 170 -12.98 37.28 -5.49
N CYS A 171 -13.73 37.79 -4.51
CA CYS A 171 -15.10 37.31 -4.24
C CYS A 171 -16.02 37.54 -5.43
N VAL A 172 -16.00 38.73 -6.05
CA VAL A 172 -16.83 39.04 -7.22
C VAL A 172 -16.43 38.18 -8.41
N LEU A 173 -15.14 37.93 -8.63
CA LEU A 173 -14.69 37.04 -9.70
C LEU A 173 -15.11 35.58 -9.47
N ILE A 174 -15.00 35.07 -8.24
CA ILE A 174 -15.41 33.70 -7.89
C ILE A 174 -16.93 33.55 -7.99
N THR A 175 -17.72 34.52 -7.52
CA THR A 175 -19.17 34.45 -7.63
C THR A 175 -19.63 34.55 -9.09
N VAL A 176 -19.02 35.42 -9.89
CA VAL A 176 -19.32 35.51 -11.33
C VAL A 176 -18.94 34.20 -12.05
N LEU A 177 -17.78 33.60 -11.78
CA LEU A 177 -17.37 32.32 -12.38
C LEU A 177 -18.32 31.17 -12.01
N LEU A 178 -18.76 31.10 -10.75
CA LEU A 178 -19.73 30.08 -10.32
C LEU A 178 -21.10 30.28 -10.97
N ILE A 179 -21.57 31.53 -11.08
CA ILE A 179 -22.84 31.85 -11.74
C ILE A 179 -22.78 31.52 -13.23
N VAL A 180 -21.71 31.89 -13.93
CA VAL A 180 -21.51 31.55 -15.35
C VAL A 180 -21.47 30.04 -15.57
N SER A 181 -20.76 29.30 -14.70
CA SER A 181 -20.69 27.84 -14.78
C SER A 181 -22.06 27.20 -14.56
N LEU A 182 -22.86 27.70 -13.61
CA LEU A 182 -24.23 27.25 -13.37
C LEU A 182 -25.15 27.54 -14.57
N ILE A 183 -25.04 28.71 -15.18
CA ILE A 183 -25.83 29.07 -16.37
C ILE A 183 -25.46 28.16 -17.55
N VAL A 184 -24.18 27.91 -17.80
CA VAL A 184 -23.73 26.99 -18.86
C VAL A 184 -24.26 25.58 -18.64
N VAL A 185 -24.20 25.06 -17.41
CA VAL A 185 -24.74 23.74 -17.05
C VAL A 185 -26.26 23.67 -17.22
N VAL A 186 -26.99 24.72 -16.85
CA VAL A 186 -28.46 24.78 -17.00
C VAL A 186 -28.87 24.87 -18.48
N VAL A 187 -28.16 25.65 -19.30
CA VAL A 187 -28.43 25.78 -20.74
C VAL A 187 -28.11 24.48 -21.48
N THR A 188 -26.96 23.84 -21.20
CA THR A 188 -26.61 22.54 -21.82
C THR A 188 -27.57 21.43 -21.42
N ARG A 189 -28.08 21.42 -20.17
CA ARG A 189 -29.09 20.43 -19.76
C ARG A 189 -30.47 20.63 -20.39
N ARG A 190 -30.84 21.86 -20.77
CA ARG A 190 -32.11 22.13 -21.45
C ARG A 190 -32.08 21.88 -22.96
N GLY A 191 -30.92 21.97 -23.61
CA GLY A 191 -30.76 21.70 -25.05
C GLY A 191 -30.76 20.22 -25.45
N ILE A 192 -30.61 19.29 -24.51
CA ILE A 192 -30.51 17.84 -24.79
C ILE A 192 -31.90 17.15 -24.76
N CYS A 193 -32.98 17.84 -24.40
CA CYS A 193 -34.33 17.25 -24.32
C CYS A 193 -35.30 17.67 -25.44
N SER A 194 -34.80 18.26 -26.52
CA SER A 194 -35.59 18.57 -27.72
C SER A 194 -34.72 18.37 -28.96
N GLY A 195 -34.54 17.10 -29.31
CA GLY A 195 -33.86 16.60 -30.50
C GLY A 195 -34.04 15.10 -30.59
#